data_AF-A0A0F8YHG5-F1
#
_entry.id   AF-A0A0F8YHG5-F1
#
_cell.length_a   1.000
_cell.length_b   1.000
_cell.length_c   1.000
_cell.angle_alpha   90.00
_cell.angle_beta   90.00
_cell.angle_gamma   90.00
#
_symmetry.space_group_name_H-M   'P 1'
#
loop_
_entity.id
_entity.type
_entity.pdbx_description
1 polymer ?
#
loop_
_entity_poly.entity_id
_entity_poly.type
_entity_poly.pdbx_seq_one_letter_code
_entity_poly.pdbx_strand_id
1 'polypeptide(L)'
;RYDTLVKERQTIYKSLCATRRDRIDELRGGKDTFFELVAKLQHSEAERNEQGRLAQLTKLASEDIKKEFRKPTEFPDGSVNSIIMDAETDFGEDDHG
;
A
#
# COMPACT_ATOMS: atom_id res chain seq x y z
N ARG A 1 -21.49 -29.64 -41.24
CA ARG A 1 -22.74 -28.84 -41.24
C ARG A 1 -23.33 -28.70 -39.83
N TYR A 2 -23.34 -29.74 -39.00
CA TYR A 2 -23.79 -29.63 -37.60
C TYR A 2 -22.81 -28.84 -36.70
N ASP A 3 -21.50 -29.08 -36.83
CA ASP A 3 -20.50 -28.40 -35.98
C ASP A 3 -20.41 -26.89 -36.21
N THR A 4 -20.70 -26.44 -37.43
CA THR A 4 -20.76 -25.02 -37.76
C THR A 4 -21.97 -24.34 -37.10
N LEU A 5 -23.13 -25.01 -37.10
CA LEU A 5 -24.34 -24.54 -36.41
C LEU A 5 -24.17 -24.51 -34.88
N VAL A 6 -23.46 -25.49 -34.31
CA VAL A 6 -23.18 -25.52 -32.86
C VAL A 6 -22.26 -24.37 -32.46
N LYS A 7 -21.24 -24.06 -33.28
CA LYS A 7 -20.34 -22.92 -33.05
C LYS A 7 -21.10 -21.60 -33.12
N GLU A 8 -21.94 -21.39 -34.14
CA GLU A 8 -22.76 -20.19 -34.28
C GLU A 8 -23.73 -20.00 -33.10
N ARG A 9 -24.35 -21.09 -32.63
CA ARG A 9 -25.20 -21.05 -31.43
C ARG A 9 -24.39 -20.65 -30.19
N GLN A 10 -23.18 -21.17 -30.03
CA GLN A 10 -22.32 -20.83 -28.89
C GLN A 10 -21.86 -19.37 -28.90
N THR A 11 -21.55 -18.80 -30.06
CA THR A 11 -21.21 -17.37 -30.17
C THR A 11 -22.41 -16.49 -29.85
N ILE A 12 -23.61 -16.85 -30.33
CA ILE A 12 -24.86 -16.12 -30.01
C ILE A 12 -25.16 -16.19 -28.51
N TYR A 13 -24.98 -17.34 -27.87
CA TYR A 13 -25.16 -17.44 -26.41
C TYR A 13 -24.15 -16.60 -25.64
N LYS A 14 -22.89 -16.60 -26.08
CA LYS A 14 -21.84 -15.78 -25.45
C LYS A 14 -22.11 -14.29 -25.58
N SER A 15 -22.53 -13.82 -26.77
CA SER A 15 -22.88 -12.42 -26.97
C SER A 15 -24.11 -12.03 -26.15
N LEU A 16 -25.15 -12.86 -26.14
CA LEU A 16 -26.37 -12.61 -25.34
C LEU A 16 -26.06 -12.51 -23.84
N CYS A 17 -25.19 -13.38 -23.31
CA CYS A 17 -24.75 -13.34 -21.92
C CYS A 17 -23.84 -12.13 -21.61
N ALA A 18 -23.11 -11.61 -22.59
CA ALA A 18 -22.33 -10.38 -22.43
C ALA A 18 -23.27 -9.17 -22.37
N THR A 19 -24.18 -9.03 -23.33
CA THR A 19 -25.18 -7.94 -23.36
C THR A 19 -26.05 -7.91 -22.10
N ARG A 20 -26.38 -9.08 -21.53
CA ARG A 20 -27.11 -9.16 -20.27
C ARG A 20 -26.30 -8.62 -19.09
N ARG A 21 -25.00 -8.89 -19.03
CA ARG A 21 -24.12 -8.36 -17.97
C ARG A 21 -23.94 -6.86 -18.11
N ASP A 22 -23.64 -6.38 -19.31
CA ASP A 22 -23.47 -4.95 -19.58
C ASP A 22 -24.72 -4.17 -19.17
N ARG A 23 -25.92 -4.69 -19.43
CA ARG A 23 -27.18 -4.08 -19.03
C ARG A 23 -27.39 -4.09 -17.51
N ILE A 24 -26.94 -5.13 -16.81
CA ILE A 24 -26.99 -5.19 -15.34
C ILE A 24 -26.02 -4.18 -14.74
N ASP A 25 -24.83 -4.05 -15.33
CA ASP A 25 -23.80 -3.13 -14.86
C ASP A 25 -24.19 -1.66 -15.14
N GLU A 26 -24.83 -1.39 -16.28
CA GLU A 26 -25.41 -0.08 -16.60
C GLU A 26 -26.55 0.29 -15.63
N LEU A 27 -27.39 -0.69 -15.25
CA LEU A 27 -28.44 -0.51 -14.24
C LEU A 27 -27.86 -0.29 -12.82
N ARG A 28 -26.69 -0.86 -12.52
CA ARG A 28 -25.97 -0.65 -11.26
C ARG A 28 -25.27 0.71 -11.20
N GLY A 29 -24.80 1.22 -12.34
CA GLY A 29 -24.01 2.46 -12.42
C GLY A 29 -24.72 3.75 -11.95
N GLY A 30 -26.04 3.72 -11.73
CA GLY A 30 -26.82 4.91 -11.37
C GLY A 30 -27.13 5.12 -9.89
N LYS A 31 -27.02 4.09 -9.04
CA LYS A 31 -27.40 4.17 -7.62
C LYS A 31 -26.56 3.22 -6.78
N ASP A 32 -25.33 3.63 -6.48
CA ASP A 32 -24.66 3.12 -5.28
C ASP A 32 -25.62 3.40 -4.12
N THR A 33 -26.21 2.34 -3.57
CA THR A 33 -27.17 2.47 -2.48
C THR A 33 -26.43 2.96 -1.23
N PHE A 34 -27.14 3.65 -0.33
CA PHE A 34 -26.56 4.13 0.94
C PHE A 34 -25.82 3.01 1.68
N PHE A 35 -26.34 1.79 1.66
CA PHE A 35 -25.71 0.61 2.27
C PHE A 35 -24.39 0.20 1.59
N GLU A 36 -24.29 0.29 0.26
CA GLU A 36 -23.05 0.00 -0.46
C GLU A 36 -21.99 1.06 -0.21
N LEU A 37 -22.37 2.33 -0.12
CA LEU A 37 -21.47 3.42 0.26
C LEU A 37 -20.96 3.24 1.69
N VAL A 38 -21.83 2.89 2.63
CA VAL A 38 -21.45 2.59 4.02
C VAL A 38 -20.55 1.36 4.10
N ALA A 39 -20.82 0.31 3.33
CA ALA A 39 -19.97 -0.88 3.28
C ALA A 39 -18.58 -0.54 2.71
N LYS A 40 -18.50 0.21 1.60
CA LYS A 40 -17.23 0.69 1.03
C LYS A 40 -16.48 1.56 2.04
N LEU A 41 -17.18 2.41 2.79
CA LEU A 41 -16.57 3.26 3.81
C LEU A 41 -16.01 2.44 4.99
N GLN A 42 -16.74 1.45 5.48
CA GLN A 42 -16.28 0.54 6.55
C GLN A 42 -15.08 -0.29 6.12
N HIS A 43 -15.08 -0.80 4.88
CA HIS A 43 -13.90 -1.48 4.32
C HIS A 43 -12.70 -0.54 4.23
N SER A 44 -12.91 0.71 3.83
CA SER A 44 -11.83 1.71 3.79
C SER A 44 -11.28 2.10 5.17
N GLU A 45 -12.04 1.90 6.26
CA GLU A 45 -11.58 2.18 7.62
C GLU A 45 -10.65 1.09 8.13
N ALA A 46 -10.99 -0.18 7.88
CA ALA A 46 -10.10 -1.31 8.18
C ALA A 46 -8.79 -1.21 7.40
N GLU A 47 -8.85 -0.90 6.11
CA GLU A 47 -7.66 -0.71 5.26
C GLU A 47 -6.82 0.49 5.72
N ARG A 48 -7.46 1.62 6.09
CA ARG A 48 -6.75 2.78 6.64
C ARG A 48 -6.08 2.47 7.96
N ASN A 49 -6.70 1.66 8.82
CA ASN A 49 -6.12 1.31 10.11
C ASN A 49 -4.92 0.37 9.94
N GLU A 50 -5.02 -0.60 9.02
CA GLU A 50 -3.90 -1.49 8.68
C GLU A 50 -2.73 -0.71 8.08
N GLN A 51 -2.99 0.16 7.10
CA GLN A 51 -1.97 1.02 6.49
C GLN A 51 -1.38 2.00 7.51
N GLY A 52 -2.20 2.56 8.40
CA GLY A 52 -1.76 3.43 9.48
C GLY A 52 -0.83 2.72 10.46
N ARG A 53 -1.16 1.48 10.84
CA ARG A 53 -0.30 0.66 11.70
C ARG A 53 1.02 0.32 11.03
N LEU A 54 0.98 -0.05 9.75
CA LEU A 54 2.17 -0.27 8.94
C LEU A 54 3.04 0.97 8.92
N ALA A 55 2.49 2.14 8.58
CA ALA A 55 3.22 3.40 8.54
C ALA A 55 3.87 3.77 9.89
N GLN A 56 3.17 3.53 11.01
CA GLN A 56 3.75 3.74 12.35
C GLN A 56 4.92 2.79 12.63
N LEU A 57 4.80 1.52 12.27
CA LEU A 57 5.88 0.55 12.41
C LEU A 57 7.08 0.91 11.54
N THR A 58 6.86 1.31 10.28
CA THR A 58 7.96 1.75 9.40
C THR A 58 8.63 3.00 9.94
N LYS A 59 7.84 3.93 10.50
CA LYS A 59 8.39 5.14 11.12
C LYS A 59 9.28 4.78 12.30
N LEU A 60 8.81 3.93 13.21
CA LEU A 60 9.56 3.50 14.39
C LEU A 60 10.87 2.78 14.01
N ALA A 61 10.80 1.83 13.07
CA ALA A 61 12.00 1.15 12.56
C ALA A 61 12.98 2.13 11.90
N SER A 62 12.47 3.13 11.16
CA SER A 62 13.32 4.15 10.53
C SER A 62 13.99 5.08 11.55
N GLU A 63 13.31 5.39 12.66
CA GLU A 63 13.86 6.18 13.76
C GLU A 63 14.95 5.42 14.50
N ASP A 64 14.77 4.11 14.74
CA ASP A 64 15.77 3.29 15.39
C ASP A 64 17.04 3.16 14.54
N ILE A 65 16.89 2.92 13.24
CA ILE A 65 18.01 2.88 12.29
C ILE A 65 18.75 4.24 12.24
N LYS A 66 18.00 5.34 12.21
CA LYS A 66 18.60 6.69 12.25
C LYS A 66 19.37 6.93 13.54
N LYS A 67 18.84 6.49 14.69
CA LYS A 67 19.56 6.57 15.98
C LYS A 67 20.85 5.77 15.93
N GLU A 68 20.87 4.59 15.34
CA GLU A 68 22.09 3.80 15.18
C GLU A 68 23.13 4.51 14.31
N PHE A 69 22.71 5.11 13.19
CA PHE A 69 23.62 5.85 12.30
C PHE A 69 24.11 7.18 12.88
N ARG A 70 23.43 7.72 13.89
CA ARG A 70 23.88 8.89 14.66
C ARG A 70 24.88 8.53 15.76
N LYS A 71 25.07 7.25 16.09
CA LYS A 71 26.08 6.86 17.07
C LYS A 71 27.48 7.06 16.49
N PRO A 72 28.47 7.38 17.33
CA PRO A 72 29.86 7.48 16.90
C PRO A 72 30.37 6.10 16.45
N THR A 73 31.00 6.05 15.27
CA THR A 73 31.64 4.85 14.72
C THR A 73 33.11 5.11 14.45
N GLU A 74 33.95 4.13 14.81
CA GLU A 74 35.40 4.18 14.55
C GLU A 74 35.69 3.84 13.09
N PHE A 75 36.34 4.77 12.40
CA PHE A 75 36.81 4.56 11.05
C PHE A 75 38.24 3.96 11.06
N PRO A 76 38.68 3.31 9.96
CA PRO A 76 39.99 2.65 9.89
C PRO A 76 41.21 3.57 10.07
N ASP A 77 40.99 4.89 10.00
CA ASP A 77 41.97 5.93 10.23
C ASP A 77 42.08 6.37 11.71
N GLY A 78 41.25 5.79 12.59
CA GLY A 78 41.17 6.11 14.01
C GLY A 78 40.29 7.32 14.32
N SER A 79 39.61 7.91 13.32
CA SER A 79 38.64 8.97 13.57
C SER A 79 37.32 8.38 14.10
N VAL A 80 36.71 9.06 15.08
CA VAL A 80 35.40 8.70 15.63
C VAL A 80 34.41 9.74 15.15
N ASN A 81 33.55 9.37 14.19
CA ASN A 81 32.50 10.24 13.69
C ASN A 81 31.21 9.44 13.52
N SER A 82 30.07 10.12 13.61
CA SER A 82 28.78 9.54 13.22
C SER A 82 28.63 9.53 11.70
N ILE A 83 27.81 8.62 11.18
CA ILE A 83 27.54 8.51 9.73
C ILE A 83 26.57 9.61 9.27
N ILE A 84 25.62 9.98 10.14
CA ILE A 84 24.70 11.11 9.93
C ILE A 84 25.13 12.24 10.86
N MET A 85 25.29 13.44 10.28
CA MET A 85 25.52 14.69 11.01
C MET A 85 24.33 15.63 10.78
N ASP A 86 23.44 15.68 11.76
CA ASP A 86 22.29 16.56 11.85
C ASP A 86 22.19 17.18 13.25
N ALA A 87 21.21 18.07 13.47
CA ALA A 87 21.07 18.80 14.74
C ALA A 87 20.78 17.90 15.96
N GLU A 88 20.49 16.61 15.76
CA GLU A 88 20.18 15.62 16.80
C GLU A 88 21.31 14.57 16.94
N THR A 89 22.43 14.79 16.26
CA THR A 89 23.58 13.90 16.32
C THR A 89 24.31 14.11 17.64
N ASP A 90 24.48 13.02 18.39
CA ASP A 90 25.19 13.02 19.66
C ASP A 90 26.67 12.74 19.39
N PHE A 91 27.51 13.75 19.63
CA PHE A 91 28.95 13.64 19.43
C PHE A 91 29.66 12.94 20.60
N GLY A 92 28.91 12.54 21.64
CA GLY A 92 29.49 12.11 22.91
C GLY A 92 30.05 13.31 23.68
N GLU A 93 30.09 13.22 25.01
CA GLU A 93 30.76 14.23 25.83
C GLU A 93 32.24 14.28 25.44
N ASP A 94 32.65 15.37 24.78
CA ASP A 94 34.05 15.79 24.74
C ASP A 94 34.46 16.14 26.18
N ASP A 95 34.92 15.13 26.91
CA ASP A 95 35.70 15.26 28.14
C ASP A 95 37.06 15.88 27.77
N HIS A 96 37.06 17.21 27.61
CA HIS A 96 38.28 18.01 27.48
C HIS A 96 38.61 18.64 28.82
N GLY A 97 39.23 17.83 29.68
CA GLY A 97 40.10 18.28 30.78
C GLY A 97 41.51 18.60 30.31
#